data_AF-A0A2V4DB37-F1
#
_entry.id   AF-A0A2V4DB37-F1
#
_cell.length_a   1.000
_cell.length_b   1.000
_cell.length_c   1.000
_cell.angle_alpha   90.00
_cell.angle_beta   90.00
_cell.angle_gamma   90.00
#
_symmetry.space_group_name_H-M   'P 1'
#
loop_
_entity.id
_entity.type
_entity.pdbx_description
1 polymer ?
#
loop_
_entity_poly.entity_id
_entity_poly.type
_entity_poly.pdbx_seq_one_letter_code
_entity_poly.pdbx_strand_id
1 'polypeptide(L)'
;MMKGIRLDHIGIAVTDLQQGAKFWELLGLISSKDIEVNEEQGVNILFLSTSQGPAPNIELLEPTGENTPIGQFINKRGPGIQQLAFEVDDILQMISHLESNGIDMIDKTPQIGAEGNKIAFVHP
;
A
#
# COMPACT_ATOMS: atom_id res chain seq x y z
N MET A 1 -18.72 12.85 12.31
CA MET A 1 -17.80 11.76 12.70
C MET A 1 -17.67 10.85 11.51
N MET A 2 -16.45 10.66 11.02
CA MET A 2 -16.10 9.60 10.06
C MET A 2 -16.45 8.27 10.73
N LYS A 3 -17.23 7.40 10.07
CA LYS A 3 -17.87 6.25 10.73
C LYS A 3 -17.23 4.91 10.38
N GLY A 4 -16.42 4.82 9.34
CA GLY A 4 -15.61 3.64 9.02
C GLY A 4 -14.15 4.01 8.79
N ILE A 5 -13.29 3.71 9.77
CA ILE A 5 -11.85 3.58 9.51
C ILE A 5 -11.53 2.10 9.63
N ARG A 6 -10.94 1.52 8.60
CA ARG A 6 -10.53 0.11 8.57
C ARG A 6 -9.10 0.01 8.07
N LEU A 7 -8.35 -0.96 8.58
CA LEU A 7 -7.10 -1.34 7.93
C LEU A 7 -7.47 -1.91 6.56
N ASP A 8 -6.88 -1.35 5.51
CA ASP A 8 -7.11 -1.77 4.13
C ASP A 8 -6.02 -2.76 3.69
N HIS A 9 -4.76 -2.33 3.76
CA HIS A 9 -3.64 -3.21 3.47
C HIS A 9 -2.35 -2.82 4.19
N ILE A 10 -1.39 -3.74 4.16
CA ILE A 10 -0.01 -3.53 4.57
C ILE A 10 0.88 -3.69 3.34
N GLY A 11 1.56 -2.62 2.94
CA GLY A 11 2.53 -2.64 1.85
C GLY A 11 3.89 -3.11 2.35
N ILE A 12 4.42 -4.17 1.75
CA ILE A 12 5.72 -4.76 2.08
C ILE A 12 6.62 -4.72 0.86
N ALA A 13 7.66 -3.90 0.92
CA ALA A 13 8.65 -3.79 -0.14
C ALA A 13 9.53 -5.04 -0.20
N VAL A 14 9.62 -5.64 -1.38
CA VAL A 14 10.43 -6.83 -1.68
C VAL A 14 11.26 -6.59 -2.94
N THR A 15 12.38 -7.29 -3.06
CA THR A 15 13.24 -7.22 -4.27
C THR A 15 12.81 -8.19 -5.37
N ASP A 16 11.99 -9.18 -5.02
CA ASP A 16 11.49 -10.22 -5.92
C ASP A 16 10.13 -10.72 -5.41
N LEU A 17 9.07 -10.60 -6.21
CA LEU A 17 7.72 -11.00 -5.80
C LEU A 17 7.63 -12.49 -5.49
N GLN A 18 8.25 -13.34 -6.31
CA GLN A 18 8.14 -14.80 -6.17
C GLN A 18 8.78 -15.29 -4.86
N GLN A 19 9.97 -14.80 -4.55
CA GLN A 19 10.69 -15.12 -3.33
C GLN A 19 10.04 -14.46 -2.12
N GLY A 20 9.49 -13.25 -2.28
CA GLY A 20 8.76 -12.53 -1.24
C GLY A 20 7.46 -13.22 -0.84
N ALA A 21 6.71 -13.76 -1.81
CA ALA A 21 5.42 -14.43 -1.58
C ALA A 21 5.55 -15.74 -0.81
N LYS A 22 6.66 -16.47 -1.01
CA LYS A 22 6.86 -17.83 -0.50
C LYS A 22 6.55 -17.99 0.99
N PHE A 23 7.00 -17.04 1.83
CA PHE A 23 6.74 -17.11 3.27
C PHE A 23 5.24 -17.01 3.58
N TRP A 24 4.54 -16.08 2.94
CA TRP A 24 3.13 -15.81 3.17
C TRP A 24 2.23 -16.94 2.65
N GLU A 25 2.57 -17.49 1.49
CA GLU A 25 1.86 -18.65 0.94
C GLU A 25 2.04 -19.89 1.84
N LEU A 26 3.24 -20.11 2.38
CA LEU A 26 3.49 -21.18 3.37
C LEU A 26 2.72 -20.95 4.68
N LEU A 27 2.49 -19.69 5.06
CA LEU A 27 1.64 -19.33 6.20
C LEU A 27 0.14 -19.59 5.90
N GLY A 28 -0.24 -19.71 4.63
CA GLY A 28 -1.60 -20.01 4.19
C GLY A 28 -2.35 -18.83 3.58
N LEU A 29 -1.66 -17.71 3.29
CA LEU A 29 -2.27 -16.61 2.55
C LEU A 29 -2.45 -16.99 1.08
N ILE A 30 -3.48 -16.41 0.47
CA ILE A 30 -3.92 -16.70 -0.89
C ILE A 30 -3.44 -15.57 -1.79
N SER A 31 -2.57 -15.88 -2.75
CA SER A 31 -2.10 -14.95 -3.77
C SER A 31 -3.17 -14.65 -4.82
N SER A 32 -3.18 -13.40 -5.29
CA SER A 32 -3.90 -13.04 -6.51
C SER A 32 -3.33 -13.83 -7.69
N LYS A 33 -4.18 -14.06 -8.70
CA LYS A 33 -3.75 -14.77 -9.92
C LYS A 33 -2.81 -13.91 -10.77
N ASP A 34 -3.11 -12.62 -10.82
CA ASP A 34 -2.43 -11.65 -11.65
C ASP A 34 -1.60 -10.70 -10.77
N ILE A 35 -0.51 -10.21 -11.36
CA ILE A 35 0.32 -9.13 -10.81
C ILE A 35 -0.24 -7.82 -11.38
N GLU A 36 -0.56 -6.88 -10.50
CA GLU A 36 -0.92 -5.52 -10.93
C GLU A 36 0.35 -4.72 -11.20
N VAL A 37 0.39 -4.02 -12.33
CA VAL A 37 1.52 -3.20 -12.75
C VAL A 37 1.10 -1.75 -12.73
N ASN A 38 1.68 -0.96 -11.83
CA ASN A 38 1.54 0.49 -11.81
C ASN A 38 2.77 1.12 -12.46
N GLU A 39 2.69 1.38 -13.76
CA GLU A 39 3.78 1.95 -14.56
C GLU A 39 4.15 3.39 -14.11
N GLU A 40 3.15 4.18 -13.69
CA GLU A 40 3.36 5.57 -13.25
C GLU A 40 4.21 5.63 -11.98
N GLN A 41 3.98 4.72 -11.04
CA GLN A 41 4.75 4.61 -9.80
C GLN A 41 5.96 3.68 -9.91
N GLY A 42 6.08 2.91 -10.99
CA GLY A 42 7.16 1.96 -11.21
C GLY A 42 7.17 0.81 -10.19
N VAL A 43 6.01 0.20 -9.96
CA VAL A 43 5.85 -0.89 -8.98
C VAL A 43 4.97 -2.01 -9.53
N ASN A 44 5.41 -3.24 -9.31
CA ASN A 44 4.62 -4.45 -9.47
C ASN A 44 4.04 -4.85 -8.11
N ILE A 45 2.76 -5.21 -8.10
CA ILE A 45 2.01 -5.49 -6.87
C ILE A 45 1.44 -6.91 -6.93
N LEU A 46 1.74 -7.71 -5.90
CA LEU A 46 1.09 -9.00 -5.67
C LEU A 46 0.26 -8.91 -4.39
N PHE A 47 -1.04 -9.19 -4.51
CA PHE A 47 -1.97 -9.16 -3.38
C PHE A 47 -2.03 -10.52 -2.71
N LEU A 48 -1.98 -10.52 -1.38
CA LEU A 48 -2.04 -11.70 -0.53
C LEU A 48 -3.14 -11.50 0.52
N SER A 49 -4.16 -12.36 0.50
CA SER A 49 -5.28 -12.26 1.44
C SER A 49 -5.33 -13.42 2.42
N THR A 50 -5.85 -13.16 3.62
CA THR A 50 -6.13 -14.19 4.62
C THR A 50 -7.48 -14.88 4.44
N SER A 51 -8.31 -14.40 3.50
CA SER A 51 -9.64 -14.96 3.25
C SER A 51 -10.11 -14.75 1.81
N GLN A 52 -11.20 -15.41 1.43
CA GLN A 52 -11.87 -15.20 0.13
C GLN A 52 -12.87 -14.01 0.16
N GLY A 53 -13.08 -13.40 1.32
CA GLY A 53 -13.98 -12.26 1.52
C GLY A 53 -13.21 -10.97 1.85
N PRO A 54 -13.92 -9.87 2.15
CA PRO A 54 -13.28 -8.60 2.47
C PRO A 54 -12.48 -8.72 3.77
N ALA A 55 -11.16 -8.60 3.66
CA ALA A 55 -10.21 -8.60 4.76
C ALA A 55 -9.02 -7.72 4.38
N PRO A 56 -8.27 -7.20 5.36
CA PRO A 56 -7.05 -6.47 5.06
C PRO A 56 -6.06 -7.36 4.30
N ASN A 57 -5.44 -6.81 3.27
CA ASN A 57 -4.49 -7.55 2.43
C ASN A 57 -3.03 -7.22 2.78
N ILE A 58 -2.14 -8.12 2.41
CA ILE A 58 -0.72 -7.79 2.27
C ILE A 58 -0.48 -7.52 0.78
N GLU A 59 0.14 -6.38 0.49
CA GLU A 59 0.61 -6.04 -0.84
C GLU A 59 2.12 -6.17 -0.87
N LEU A 60 2.62 -7.13 -1.64
CA LEU A 60 4.05 -7.18 -1.93
C LEU A 60 4.35 -6.20 -3.05
N LEU A 61 5.31 -5.31 -2.78
CA LEU A 61 5.68 -4.20 -3.65
C LEU A 61 7.09 -4.47 -4.19
N GLU A 62 7.18 -4.84 -5.46
CA GLU A 62 8.45 -5.02 -6.16
C GLU A 62 8.71 -3.81 -7.06
N PRO A 63 9.84 -3.11 -6.88
CA PRO A 63 10.16 -1.96 -7.73
C PRO A 63 10.55 -2.42 -9.14
N THR A 64 10.08 -1.71 -10.16
CA THR A 64 10.54 -1.94 -11.54
C THR A 64 11.94 -1.35 -11.81
N GLY A 65 12.49 -0.59 -10.85
CA GLY A 65 13.86 -0.07 -10.89
C GLY A 65 14.28 0.65 -9.60
N GLU A 66 15.58 0.85 -9.42
CA GLU A 66 16.17 1.41 -8.19
C GLU A 66 15.76 2.86 -7.89
N ASN A 67 15.41 3.63 -8.92
CA ASN A 67 15.03 5.04 -8.79
C ASN A 67 13.54 5.26 -8.50
N THR A 68 12.74 4.19 -8.46
CA THR A 68 11.31 4.25 -8.11
C THR A 68 11.13 4.51 -6.61
N PRO A 69 9.95 4.97 -6.12
CA PRO A 69 9.72 5.18 -4.70
C PRO A 69 10.05 3.94 -3.83
N ILE A 70 9.64 2.75 -4.28
CA ILE A 70 9.93 1.48 -3.61
C ILE A 70 11.41 1.11 -3.73
N GLY A 71 12.03 1.33 -4.90
CA GLY A 71 13.46 1.09 -5.10
C GLY A 71 14.32 1.93 -4.16
N GLN A 72 14.00 3.22 -4.04
CA GLN A 72 14.68 4.13 -3.11
C GLN A 72 14.44 3.74 -1.64
N PHE A 73 13.22 3.28 -1.29
CA PHE A 73 12.93 2.76 0.05
C PHE A 73 13.83 1.56 0.39
N ILE A 74 13.90 0.57 -0.50
CA ILE A 74 14.73 -0.62 -0.30
C ILE A 74 16.21 -0.25 -0.21
N ASN A 75 16.71 0.63 -1.08
CA ASN A 75 18.09 1.10 -1.03
C ASN A 75 18.45 1.79 0.30
N LYS A 76 17.48 2.49 0.90
CA LYS A 76 17.70 3.24 2.15
C LYS A 76 17.48 2.40 3.40
N ARG A 77 16.54 1.45 3.38
CA ARG A 77 16.04 0.76 4.59
C ARG A 77 16.08 -0.76 4.52
N GLY A 78 16.36 -1.33 3.35
CA GLY A 78 16.16 -2.75 3.07
C GLY A 78 14.69 -3.09 2.79
N PRO A 79 14.42 -4.34 2.35
CA PRO A 79 13.05 -4.84 2.21
C PRO A 79 12.34 -4.90 3.56
N GLY A 80 11.02 -4.72 3.57
CA GLY A 80 10.21 -4.71 4.78
C GLY A 80 8.91 -3.93 4.67
N ILE A 81 8.21 -3.73 5.79
CA ILE A 81 6.96 -2.96 5.84
C ILE A 81 7.25 -1.52 5.41
N GLN A 82 6.64 -1.11 4.30
CA GLN A 82 6.80 0.21 3.72
C GLN A 82 5.67 1.14 4.17
N GLN A 83 4.44 0.62 4.22
CA GLN A 83 3.26 1.41 4.58
C GLN A 83 2.16 0.59 5.26
N LEU A 84 1.30 1.31 5.99
CA LEU A 84 -0.01 0.85 6.45
C LEU A 84 -1.05 1.74 5.80
N ALA A 85 -2.03 1.15 5.14
CA ALA A 85 -3.12 1.88 4.51
C ALA A 85 -4.43 1.68 5.28
N PHE A 86 -5.18 2.76 5.45
CA PHE A 86 -6.48 2.73 6.08
C PHE A 86 -7.55 3.24 5.11
N GLU A 87 -8.59 2.44 4.92
CA GLU A 87 -9.80 2.84 4.22
C GLU A 87 -10.56 3.87 5.07
N VAL A 88 -11.03 4.93 4.43
CA VAL A 88 -11.83 5.99 5.05
C VAL A 88 -13.04 6.32 4.17
N ASP A 89 -14.16 6.67 4.79
CA ASP A 89 -15.40 6.99 4.07
C ASP A 89 -15.26 8.19 3.11
N ASP A 90 -14.47 9.20 3.48
CA ASP A 90 -14.24 10.42 2.69
C ASP A 90 -12.80 10.93 2.89
N ILE A 91 -11.97 10.72 1.87
CA ILE A 91 -10.56 11.09 1.91
C ILE A 91 -10.32 12.61 1.94
N LEU A 92 -11.18 13.41 1.31
CA LEU A 92 -11.04 14.87 1.32
C LEU A 92 -11.37 15.42 2.71
N GLN A 93 -12.42 14.88 3.34
CA GLN A 93 -12.75 15.21 4.73
C GLN A 93 -11.62 14.77 5.67
N MET A 94 -11.02 13.59 5.46
CA MET A 94 -9.91 13.10 6.29
C MET A 94 -8.67 13.98 6.18
N ILE A 95 -8.24 14.34 4.96
CA ILE A 95 -7.13 15.27 4.71
C ILE A 95 -7.36 16.58 5.44
N SER A 96 -8.52 17.22 5.23
CA SER A 96 -8.86 18.48 5.86
C SER A 96 -8.90 18.38 7.39
N HIS A 97 -9.42 17.27 7.92
CA HIS A 97 -9.44 17.01 9.34
C HIS A 97 -8.01 16.93 9.91
N LEU A 98 -7.11 16.16 9.30
CA LEU A 98 -5.72 16.02 9.73
C LEU A 98 -4.97 17.36 9.66
N GLU A 99 -5.08 18.10 8.56
CA GLU A 99 -4.44 19.41 8.41
C GLU A 99 -4.97 20.43 9.43
N SER A 100 -6.29 20.45 9.70
CA SER A 100 -6.88 21.34 10.70
C SER A 100 -6.42 21.04 12.14
N ASN A 101 -5.87 19.85 12.37
CA ASN A 101 -5.30 19.42 13.64
C ASN A 101 -3.76 19.45 13.66
N GLY A 102 -3.14 20.12 12.67
CA GLY A 102 -1.70 20.37 12.65
C GLY A 102 -0.85 19.21 12.15
N ILE A 103 -1.45 18.21 11.50
CA ILE A 103 -0.71 17.13 10.83
C ILE A 103 -0.34 17.58 9.40
N ASP A 104 0.93 17.50 9.07
CA ASP A 104 1.43 17.81 7.73
C ASP A 104 1.25 16.59 6.80
N MET A 105 0.30 16.69 5.88
CA MET A 105 0.08 15.69 4.84
C MET A 105 1.22 15.72 3.81
N ILE A 106 1.63 14.54 3.33
CA ILE A 106 2.48 14.45 2.14
C ILE A 106 1.64 14.84 0.92
N ASP A 107 0.44 14.27 0.84
CA ASP A 107 -0.54 14.59 -0.21
C ASP A 107 -1.68 15.44 0.31
N LYS A 108 -1.67 16.72 -0.05
CA LYS A 108 -2.76 17.65 0.26
C LYS A 108 -3.97 17.48 -0.66
N THR A 109 -3.79 16.77 -1.77
CA THR A 109 -4.83 16.42 -2.72
C THR A 109 -4.72 14.93 -3.04
N PRO A 110 -5.84 14.17 -3.03
CA PRO A 110 -5.78 12.74 -3.33
C PRO A 110 -5.22 12.46 -4.72
N GLN A 111 -4.43 11.39 -4.82
CA GLN A 111 -3.94 10.81 -6.07
C GLN A 111 -4.74 9.56 -6.43
N ILE A 112 -4.56 9.03 -7.64
CA ILE A 112 -5.13 7.74 -8.05
C ILE A 112 -4.13 6.63 -7.72
N GLY A 113 -4.58 5.64 -6.97
CA GLY A 113 -3.82 4.45 -6.57
C GLY A 113 -4.24 3.19 -7.33
N ALA A 114 -3.82 2.05 -6.79
CA ALA A 114 -4.19 0.72 -7.27
C ALA A 114 -5.72 0.55 -7.33
N GLU A 115 -6.19 -0.25 -8.28
CA GLU A 115 -7.61 -0.47 -8.59
C GLU A 115 -8.44 0.82 -8.84
N GLY A 116 -7.79 1.97 -9.07
CA GLY A 116 -8.45 3.26 -9.28
C GLY A 116 -8.91 3.98 -8.01
N ASN A 117 -8.50 3.50 -6.83
CA ASN A 117 -8.85 4.12 -5.55
C ASN A 117 -8.22 5.51 -5.38
N LYS A 118 -8.87 6.39 -4.62
CA LYS A 118 -8.26 7.67 -4.22
C LYS A 118 -7.38 7.46 -3.00
N ILE A 119 -6.12 7.88 -3.06
CA ILE A 119 -5.14 7.68 -2.00
C ILE A 119 -4.47 9.01 -1.60
N ALA A 120 -3.95 9.07 -0.38
CA ALA A 120 -3.14 10.19 0.10
C ALA A 120 -2.20 9.67 1.19
N PHE A 121 -0.94 10.11 1.14
CA PHE A 121 0.07 9.73 2.11
C PHE A 121 0.25 10.79 3.21
N VAL A 122 0.62 10.31 4.39
CA VAL A 122 0.91 11.14 5.57
C VAL A 122 2.03 10.51 6.40
N HIS A 123 2.85 11.35 7.02
CA HIS A 123 3.71 10.92 8.10
C HIS A 123 2.97 11.14 9.44
N PRO A 124 2.77 10.09 10.25
CA PRO A 124 2.16 10.23 11.57
C PRO A 124 3.04 11.01 12.55
#